data_AF-A0A976MAV1-F1
#
_entry.id   AF-A0A976MAV1-F1
#
_cell.length_a   1.000
_cell.length_b   1.000
_cell.length_c   1.000
_cell.angle_alpha   90.00
_cell.angle_beta   90.00
_cell.angle_gamma   90.00
#
_symmetry.space_group_name_H-M   'P 1'
#
loop_
_entity.id
_entity.type
_entity.pdbx_description
1 polymer ?
#
loop_
_entity_poly.entity_id
_entity_poly.type
_entity_poly.pdbx_seq_one_letter_code
_entity_poly.pdbx_strand_id
1 'polypeptide(L)'
;MQCVATLIITLLTLECRAEKMAETLDISKNLDDEMFRMEPVKENGAEFIRYTPKKGFMIARVIQDYNFIWQRLSYRQECAQVDVYKSNDKPFLIYMKVVKPDEESNLYFMNTISTWTPITYTDFNDALNKKSKGGVFDLSPDASSDRSKRIKVTVYYIDGLACRKYGPMPHNRIVKVIDGSGIIWQGGDAECTGVILYPETGEGKLLHLFLEKGKSSEHKYYSRDGDTWKEINTVTYRTLLDEFTPKDTQAGDSTKPTGKRKVGSYSVPSLLCTLIIPALVFTHVH
;
A
#
# COMPACT_ATOMS: atom_id res chain seq x y z
N MET A 1 -26.82 53.91 17.93
CA MET A 1 -26.84 52.43 17.97
C MET A 1 -26.82 51.78 16.57
N GLN A 2 -27.58 52.27 15.57
CA GLN A 2 -27.60 51.70 14.20
C GLN A 2 -26.22 51.28 13.65
N CYS A 3 -25.24 52.18 13.65
CA CYS A 3 -23.92 51.95 13.05
C CYS A 3 -23.12 50.78 13.67
N VAL A 4 -23.32 50.50 14.97
CA VAL A 4 -22.63 49.40 15.66
C VAL A 4 -23.22 48.06 15.24
N ALA A 5 -24.54 47.98 15.08
CA ALA A 5 -25.20 46.79 14.54
C ALA A 5 -24.79 46.53 13.09
N THR A 6 -24.66 47.57 12.25
CA THR A 6 -24.17 47.42 10.88
C THR A 6 -22.72 46.92 10.85
N LEU A 7 -21.83 47.47 11.70
CA LEU A 7 -20.43 47.03 11.78
C LEU A 7 -20.32 45.56 12.21
N ILE A 8 -21.09 45.14 13.22
CA ILE A 8 -21.11 43.77 13.72
C ILE A 8 -21.66 42.82 12.65
N ILE A 9 -22.72 43.20 11.91
CA ILE A 9 -23.22 42.38 10.80
C ILE A 9 -22.18 42.27 9.69
N THR A 10 -21.48 43.36 9.32
CA THR A 10 -20.40 43.27 8.33
C THR A 10 -19.22 42.39 8.80
N LEU A 11 -18.82 42.49 10.06
CA LEU A 11 -17.76 41.65 10.64
C LEU A 11 -18.17 40.17 10.71
N LEU A 12 -19.41 39.86 11.08
CA LEU A 12 -19.96 38.50 11.06
C LEU A 12 -20.10 37.93 9.64
N THR A 13 -20.32 38.77 8.63
CA THR A 13 -20.29 38.32 7.22
C THR A 13 -18.88 38.16 6.64
N LEU A 14 -17.86 38.78 7.23
CA LEU A 14 -16.48 38.71 6.71
C LEU A 14 -15.76 37.38 7.03
N GLU A 15 -16.24 36.60 7.99
CA GLU A 15 -15.65 35.31 8.38
C GLU A 15 -16.60 34.10 8.22
N CYS A 16 -17.72 34.25 7.51
CA CYS A 16 -18.44 33.09 6.96
C CYS A 16 -17.70 32.51 5.74
N ARG A 17 -16.44 32.09 5.94
CA ARG A 17 -15.68 31.32 4.97
C ARG A 17 -16.28 29.92 4.96
N ALA A 18 -17.26 29.68 4.09
CA ALA A 18 -18.00 28.43 3.98
C ALA A 18 -17.06 27.23 4.14
N GLU A 19 -17.19 26.52 5.26
CA GLU A 19 -16.30 25.40 5.58
C GLU A 19 -16.50 24.31 4.54
N LYS A 20 -15.42 23.94 3.86
CA LYS A 20 -15.45 22.85 2.88
C LYS A 20 -15.75 21.54 3.61
N MET A 21 -16.59 20.70 3.01
CA MET A 21 -16.83 19.35 3.50
C MET A 21 -15.56 18.49 3.35
N ALA A 22 -15.22 17.77 4.43
CA ALA A 22 -13.92 17.16 4.64
C ALA A 22 -13.94 15.68 4.25
N GLU A 23 -13.60 15.37 2.99
CA GLU A 23 -13.85 14.05 2.43
C GLU A 23 -12.60 13.15 2.36
N THR A 24 -12.85 11.84 2.25
CA THR A 24 -11.83 10.81 2.03
C THR A 24 -11.81 10.39 0.56
N LEU A 25 -10.70 10.63 -0.12
CA LEU A 25 -10.45 10.10 -1.46
C LEU A 25 -9.96 8.66 -1.36
N ASP A 26 -10.64 7.73 -2.04
CA ASP A 26 -10.20 6.34 -2.18
C ASP A 26 -9.81 6.04 -3.63
N ILE A 27 -8.51 5.96 -3.89
CA ILE A 27 -7.98 5.88 -5.27
C ILE A 27 -8.18 4.51 -5.94
N SER A 28 -8.74 3.52 -5.25
CA SER A 28 -9.16 2.26 -5.88
C SER A 28 -10.57 2.35 -6.50
N LYS A 29 -11.36 3.36 -6.14
CA LYS A 29 -12.73 3.55 -6.62
C LYS A 29 -12.81 4.47 -7.84
N ASN A 30 -13.88 4.31 -8.62
CA ASN A 30 -14.28 5.32 -9.59
C ASN A 30 -15.05 6.44 -8.88
N LEU A 31 -14.42 7.61 -8.74
CA LEU A 31 -14.90 8.77 -7.96
C LEU A 31 -15.02 10.03 -8.83
N ASP A 32 -15.62 9.94 -10.03
CA ASP A 32 -16.21 11.14 -10.65
C ASP A 32 -17.66 11.28 -10.20
N ASP A 33 -17.84 11.83 -9.00
CA ASP A 33 -19.11 11.91 -8.27
C ASP A 33 -19.44 13.38 -7.90
N GLU A 34 -20.30 13.63 -6.92
CA GLU A 34 -20.59 15.03 -6.50
C GLU A 34 -19.41 15.71 -5.81
N MET A 35 -18.50 14.95 -5.19
CA MET A 35 -17.43 15.41 -4.32
C MET A 35 -16.12 15.65 -5.09
N PHE A 36 -15.80 14.78 -6.04
CA PHE A 36 -14.51 14.78 -6.76
C PHE A 36 -14.69 14.75 -8.27
N ARG A 37 -13.77 15.39 -9.00
CA ARG A 37 -13.56 15.17 -10.43
C ARG A 37 -12.42 14.17 -10.61
N MET A 38 -12.62 13.18 -11.46
CA MET A 38 -11.55 12.34 -12.01
C MET A 38 -11.30 12.72 -13.47
N GLU A 39 -10.05 12.97 -13.86
CA GLU A 39 -9.67 13.24 -15.25
C GLU A 39 -8.40 12.48 -15.65
N PRO A 40 -8.38 11.74 -16.78
CA PRO A 40 -7.15 11.18 -17.33
C PRO A 40 -6.34 12.29 -17.99
N VAL A 41 -5.07 12.44 -17.60
CA VAL A 41 -4.17 13.49 -18.05
C VAL A 41 -2.94 12.88 -18.72
N LYS A 42 -2.50 13.52 -19.81
CA LYS A 42 -1.24 13.22 -20.48
C LYS A 42 -0.41 14.50 -20.58
N GLU A 43 0.66 14.56 -19.79
CA GLU A 43 1.48 15.77 -19.62
C GLU A 43 2.97 15.38 -19.57
N ASN A 44 3.83 16.09 -20.29
CA ASN A 44 5.29 15.87 -20.34
C ASN A 44 5.71 14.41 -20.63
N GLY A 45 4.91 13.67 -21.40
CA GLY A 45 5.15 12.27 -21.75
C GLY A 45 4.68 11.24 -20.71
N ALA A 46 4.19 11.69 -19.55
CA ALA A 46 3.58 10.84 -18.54
C ALA A 46 2.05 10.78 -18.70
N GLU A 47 1.46 9.65 -18.30
CA GLU A 47 0.01 9.43 -18.25
C GLU A 47 -0.40 9.09 -16.81
N PHE A 48 -1.42 9.78 -16.29
CA PHE A 48 -1.91 9.64 -14.92
C PHE A 48 -3.38 10.02 -14.81
N ILE A 49 -4.00 9.68 -13.67
CA ILE A 49 -5.36 10.09 -13.34
C ILE A 49 -5.28 11.19 -12.28
N ARG A 50 -5.83 12.36 -12.57
CA ARG A 50 -5.90 13.50 -11.65
C ARG A 50 -7.24 13.51 -10.93
N TYR A 51 -7.19 13.69 -9.62
CA TYR A 51 -8.34 13.86 -8.75
C TYR A 51 -8.31 15.25 -8.12
N THR A 52 -9.41 15.98 -8.25
CA THR A 52 -9.57 17.36 -7.75
C THR A 52 -10.92 17.48 -7.04
N PRO A 53 -10.99 18.05 -5.82
CA PRO A 53 -12.26 18.26 -5.14
C PRO A 53 -13.13 19.29 -5.87
N LYS A 54 -14.43 19.01 -5.98
CA LYS A 54 -15.45 19.92 -6.54
C LYS A 54 -15.75 21.04 -5.52
N LYS A 55 -16.38 22.12 -5.99
CA LYS A 55 -16.61 23.34 -5.18
C LYS A 55 -17.43 22.98 -3.92
N GLY A 56 -16.90 23.35 -2.75
CA GLY A 56 -17.51 23.05 -1.45
C GLY A 56 -16.91 21.83 -0.74
N PHE A 57 -16.06 21.05 -1.41
CA PHE A 57 -15.38 19.88 -0.84
C PHE A 57 -13.86 20.12 -0.74
N MET A 58 -13.19 19.31 0.07
CA MET A 58 -11.73 19.19 0.14
C MET A 58 -11.31 17.76 0.44
N ILE A 59 -10.14 17.35 -0.05
CA ILE A 59 -9.54 16.06 0.29
C ILE A 59 -8.85 16.21 1.66
N ALA A 60 -9.43 15.59 2.68
CA ALA A 60 -8.90 15.55 4.04
C ALA A 60 -8.10 14.27 4.35
N ARG A 61 -8.34 13.19 3.60
CA ARG A 61 -7.68 11.90 3.71
C ARG A 61 -7.57 11.24 2.34
N VAL A 62 -6.49 10.49 2.11
CA VAL A 62 -6.28 9.67 0.92
C VAL A 62 -5.97 8.23 1.36
N ILE A 63 -6.69 7.28 0.76
CA ILE A 63 -6.54 5.83 0.96
C ILE A 63 -6.51 5.10 -0.39
N GLN A 64 -6.06 3.85 -0.37
CA GLN A 64 -6.34 2.87 -1.41
C GLN A 64 -6.94 1.63 -0.75
N ASP A 65 -8.21 1.36 -0.98
CA ASP A 65 -8.98 0.32 -0.30
C ASP A 65 -8.93 0.52 1.23
N TYR A 66 -8.18 -0.32 1.94
CA TYR A 66 -7.97 -0.23 3.39
C TYR A 66 -6.61 0.40 3.76
N ASN A 67 -5.74 0.63 2.78
CA ASN A 67 -4.38 1.14 3.01
C ASN A 67 -4.40 2.66 3.19
N PHE A 68 -3.89 3.12 4.32
CA PHE A 68 -3.64 4.54 4.57
C PHE A 68 -2.51 5.06 3.67
N ILE A 69 -2.71 6.22 3.07
CA ILE A 69 -1.68 6.95 2.31
C ILE A 69 -1.35 8.26 3.02
N TRP A 70 -2.37 9.08 3.28
CA TRP A 70 -2.21 10.40 3.88
C TRP A 70 -3.48 10.90 4.57
N GLN A 71 -3.32 11.79 5.54
CA GLN A 71 -4.41 12.55 6.16
C GLN A 71 -3.89 13.92 6.60
N ARG A 72 -4.74 14.94 6.50
CA ARG A 72 -4.44 16.29 6.99
C ARG A 72 -4.16 16.29 8.49
N LEU A 73 -3.15 17.04 8.91
CA LEU A 73 -2.78 17.22 10.32
C LEU A 73 -3.38 18.50 10.94
N SER A 74 -3.95 19.38 10.11
CA SER A 74 -4.59 20.63 10.52
C SER A 74 -5.89 20.85 9.74
N TYR A 75 -6.87 21.51 10.37
CA TYR A 75 -8.11 21.88 9.70
C TYR A 75 -7.90 22.90 8.56
N ARG A 76 -6.81 23.68 8.63
CA ARG A 76 -6.39 24.64 7.59
C ARG A 76 -5.56 24.02 6.46
N GLN A 77 -5.30 22.71 6.52
CA GLN A 77 -4.55 21.98 5.51
C GLN A 77 -5.54 21.23 4.60
N GLU A 78 -5.42 21.46 3.31
CA GLU A 78 -6.28 20.90 2.28
C GLU A 78 -5.41 20.18 1.25
N CYS A 79 -5.75 18.96 0.84
CA CYS A 79 -5.19 18.41 -0.39
C CYS A 79 -6.02 18.92 -1.58
N ALA A 80 -5.36 19.68 -2.47
CA ALA A 80 -6.00 20.37 -3.59
C ALA A 80 -6.02 19.52 -4.87
N GLN A 81 -5.12 18.55 -4.97
CA GLN A 81 -4.92 17.71 -6.16
C GLN A 81 -4.18 16.43 -5.78
N VAL A 82 -4.62 15.29 -6.34
CA VAL A 82 -3.93 14.00 -6.26
C VAL A 82 -3.76 13.44 -7.68
N ASP A 83 -2.52 13.27 -8.15
CA ASP A 83 -2.23 12.64 -9.44
C ASP A 83 -1.73 11.21 -9.21
N VAL A 84 -2.45 10.22 -9.72
CA VAL A 84 -2.19 8.79 -9.57
C VAL A 84 -1.64 8.21 -10.87
N TYR A 85 -0.37 7.80 -10.83
CA TYR A 85 0.32 7.21 -11.97
C TYR A 85 0.18 5.68 -11.90
N LYS A 86 -0.10 5.08 -13.06
CA LYS A 86 -0.34 3.63 -13.18
C LYS A 86 0.75 2.96 -14.00
N SER A 87 1.25 1.83 -13.51
CA SER A 87 2.07 0.87 -14.24
C SER A 87 1.20 -0.38 -14.32
N ASN A 88 0.94 -0.88 -15.53
CA ASN A 88 0.19 -2.13 -15.70
C ASN A 88 -1.21 -2.07 -15.06
N ASP A 89 -1.88 -0.93 -15.25
CA ASP A 89 -3.18 -0.55 -14.68
C ASP A 89 -3.24 -0.46 -13.13
N LYS A 90 -2.12 -0.75 -12.43
CA LYS A 90 -1.94 -0.64 -10.99
C LYS A 90 -1.33 0.71 -10.57
N PRO A 91 -1.89 1.42 -9.58
CA PRO A 91 -1.26 2.59 -8.97
C PRO A 91 0.14 2.29 -8.40
N PHE A 92 1.16 3.02 -8.86
CA PHE A 92 2.55 2.84 -8.42
C PHE A 92 3.22 4.12 -7.90
N LEU A 93 2.86 5.30 -8.42
CA LEU A 93 3.27 6.59 -7.87
C LEU A 93 2.06 7.49 -7.62
N ILE A 94 2.17 8.33 -6.62
CA ILE A 94 1.23 9.42 -6.32
C ILE A 94 2.02 10.71 -6.17
N TYR A 95 1.53 11.77 -6.81
CA TYR A 95 1.84 13.15 -6.46
C TYR A 95 0.63 13.78 -5.77
N MET A 96 0.85 14.61 -4.76
CA MET A 96 -0.20 15.42 -4.14
C MET A 96 0.25 16.86 -3.94
N LYS A 97 -0.65 17.79 -4.29
CA LYS A 97 -0.54 19.19 -3.90
C LYS A 97 -1.31 19.40 -2.61
N VAL A 98 -0.63 19.86 -1.56
CA VAL A 98 -1.21 20.15 -0.25
C VAL A 98 -1.03 21.62 0.05
N VAL A 99 -2.11 22.30 0.39
CA VAL A 99 -2.16 23.76 0.59
C VAL A 99 -2.51 24.07 2.03
N LYS A 100 -1.82 25.06 2.59
CA LYS A 100 -2.11 25.77 3.85
C LYS A 100 -2.32 27.26 3.52
N PRO A 101 -2.77 28.12 4.46
CA PRO A 101 -3.00 29.54 4.16
C PRO A 101 -1.76 30.32 3.68
N ASP A 102 -0.58 29.83 4.04
CA ASP A 102 0.74 30.47 3.93
C ASP A 102 1.79 29.60 3.21
N GLU A 103 1.46 28.36 2.85
CA GLU A 103 2.40 27.38 2.28
C GLU A 103 1.70 26.47 1.26
N GLU A 104 2.35 26.18 0.13
CA GLU A 104 2.04 25.04 -0.72
C GLU A 104 3.17 24.01 -0.60
N SER A 105 2.81 22.76 -0.28
CA SER A 105 3.74 21.63 -0.17
C SER A 105 3.39 20.56 -1.21
N ASN A 106 4.40 20.07 -1.93
CA ASN A 106 4.26 18.91 -2.82
C ASN A 106 4.69 17.63 -2.09
N LEU A 107 3.85 16.60 -2.10
CA LEU A 107 4.13 15.30 -1.51
C LEU A 107 4.17 14.22 -2.59
N TYR A 108 5.06 13.24 -2.41
CA TYR A 108 5.28 12.15 -3.37
C TYR A 108 5.27 10.81 -2.64
N PHE A 109 4.61 9.81 -3.21
CA PHE A 109 4.53 8.47 -2.62
C PHE A 109 4.74 7.41 -3.70
N MET A 110 5.33 6.28 -3.31
CA MET A 110 5.46 5.09 -4.14
C MET A 110 4.83 3.87 -3.47
N ASN A 111 4.13 3.06 -4.25
CA ASN A 111 3.55 1.80 -3.80
C ASN A 111 4.63 0.70 -3.76
N THR A 112 5.21 0.48 -2.58
CA THR A 112 6.11 -0.65 -2.33
C THR A 112 5.31 -1.83 -1.79
N ILE A 113 4.93 -2.77 -2.65
CA ILE A 113 4.28 -4.04 -2.28
C ILE A 113 3.00 -3.80 -1.46
N SER A 114 2.02 -3.11 -2.05
CA SER A 114 0.73 -2.78 -1.41
C SER A 114 0.84 -1.90 -0.16
N THR A 115 1.93 -1.14 0.01
CA THR A 115 2.01 -0.07 1.03
C THR A 115 2.66 1.17 0.44
N TRP A 116 2.05 2.33 0.67
CA TRP A 116 2.53 3.61 0.17
C TRP A 116 3.61 4.19 1.07
N THR A 117 4.82 4.33 0.52
CA THR A 117 5.97 4.94 1.18
C THR A 117 6.13 6.38 0.67
N PRO A 118 6.26 7.41 1.54
CA PRO A 118 6.67 8.75 1.13
C PRO A 118 8.08 8.73 0.53
N ILE A 119 8.30 9.45 -0.57
CA ILE A 119 9.57 9.51 -1.32
C ILE A 119 9.95 10.96 -1.66
N THR A 120 11.17 11.18 -2.15
CA THR A 120 11.61 12.52 -2.59
C THR A 120 11.09 12.86 -4.00
N TYR A 121 11.16 14.14 -4.38
CA TYR A 121 10.91 14.58 -5.75
C TYR A 121 11.85 13.91 -6.77
N THR A 122 13.12 13.72 -6.40
CA THR A 122 14.13 13.05 -7.23
C THR A 122 13.76 11.58 -7.46
N ASP A 123 13.45 10.85 -6.38
CA ASP A 123 12.97 9.46 -6.44
C ASP A 123 11.73 9.31 -7.34
N PHE A 124 10.78 10.27 -7.22
CA PHE A 124 9.54 10.27 -8.00
C PHE A 124 9.82 10.45 -9.49
N ASN A 125 10.69 11.42 -9.85
CA ASN A 125 11.12 11.62 -11.23
C ASN A 125 11.87 10.41 -11.78
N ASP A 126 12.77 9.80 -11.01
CA ASP A 126 13.55 8.63 -11.45
C ASP A 126 12.65 7.41 -11.68
N ALA A 127 11.69 7.18 -10.79
CA ALA A 127 10.68 6.13 -10.93
C ALA A 127 9.74 6.38 -12.13
N LEU A 128 9.32 7.64 -12.36
CA LEU A 128 8.50 8.03 -13.50
C LEU A 128 9.23 7.83 -14.84
N ASN A 129 10.54 8.09 -14.87
CA ASN A 129 11.38 7.95 -16.07
C ASN A 129 11.92 6.53 -16.29
N LYS A 130 11.72 5.59 -15.34
CA LYS A 130 12.21 4.18 -15.36
C LYS A 130 13.63 4.00 -15.96
N LYS A 131 14.60 4.86 -15.60
CA LYS A 131 15.99 4.82 -16.12
C LYS A 131 16.93 3.85 -15.38
N SER A 132 16.40 2.89 -14.63
CA SER A 132 17.20 2.01 -13.79
C SER A 132 17.79 0.82 -14.56
N LYS A 133 19.10 0.60 -14.39
CA LYS A 133 19.75 -0.64 -14.82
C LYS A 133 19.27 -1.79 -13.94
N GLY A 134 19.08 -2.97 -14.53
CA GLY A 134 18.64 -4.16 -13.80
C GLY A 134 19.60 -4.51 -12.67
N GLY A 135 19.10 -4.45 -11.44
CA GLY A 135 19.82 -4.76 -10.21
C GLY A 135 19.62 -6.20 -9.74
N VAL A 136 20.52 -6.63 -8.87
CA VAL A 136 20.45 -7.91 -8.16
C VAL A 136 19.99 -7.66 -6.73
N PHE A 137 18.99 -8.42 -6.31
CA PHE A 137 18.52 -8.49 -4.94
C PHE A 137 19.15 -9.72 -4.29
N ASP A 138 20.04 -9.53 -3.33
CA ASP A 138 20.48 -10.60 -2.42
C ASP A 138 19.65 -10.57 -1.12
N LEU A 139 19.20 -11.74 -0.66
CA LEU A 139 18.42 -11.97 0.58
C LEU A 139 19.25 -12.47 1.76
N SER A 140 20.51 -12.86 1.55
CA SER A 140 21.37 -13.44 2.60
C SER A 140 21.65 -12.46 3.75
N PRO A 141 21.92 -12.93 4.99
CA PRO A 141 22.26 -12.04 6.10
C PRO A 141 23.42 -11.06 5.76
N ASP A 142 24.44 -11.55 5.06
CA ASP A 142 25.73 -10.86 4.85
C ASP A 142 25.79 -9.93 3.63
N ALA A 143 24.70 -9.78 2.87
CA ALA A 143 24.79 -9.02 1.62
C ALA A 143 25.20 -7.56 1.84
N SER A 144 25.99 -7.07 0.87
CA SER A 144 26.65 -5.75 0.84
C SER A 144 25.89 -4.60 1.52
N SER A 145 26.63 -3.74 2.23
CA SER A 145 26.13 -2.47 2.83
C SER A 145 25.35 -1.58 1.84
N ASP A 146 25.60 -1.72 0.54
CA ASP A 146 24.92 -1.02 -0.55
C ASP A 146 23.48 -1.52 -0.81
N ARG A 147 23.07 -2.65 -0.20
CA ARG A 147 21.69 -3.18 -0.18
C ARG A 147 20.69 -2.10 0.24
N SER A 148 21.01 -1.36 1.31
CA SER A 148 20.13 -0.34 1.90
C SER A 148 19.75 0.79 0.94
N LYS A 149 20.57 1.07 -0.07
CA LYS A 149 20.29 2.09 -1.11
C LYS A 149 19.41 1.57 -2.25
N ARG A 150 19.35 0.24 -2.42
CA ARG A 150 18.58 -0.42 -3.48
C ARG A 150 17.25 -0.99 -3.00
N ILE A 151 17.19 -1.37 -1.73
CA ILE A 151 16.14 -2.20 -1.16
C ILE A 151 15.74 -1.64 0.21
N LYS A 152 14.46 -1.35 0.37
CA LYS A 152 13.84 -1.07 1.67
C LYS A 152 13.44 -2.39 2.32
N VAL A 153 13.99 -2.68 3.50
CA VAL A 153 13.61 -3.83 4.34
C VAL A 153 12.73 -3.33 5.49
N THR A 154 11.62 -4.01 5.73
CA THR A 154 10.70 -3.72 6.83
C THR A 154 10.22 -5.02 7.47
N VAL A 155 10.23 -5.08 8.80
CA VAL A 155 9.44 -6.08 9.51
C VAL A 155 7.97 -5.69 9.38
N TYR A 156 7.13 -6.67 9.04
CA TYR A 156 5.69 -6.48 8.87
C TYR A 156 4.94 -7.65 9.49
N TYR A 157 3.63 -7.49 9.73
CA TYR A 157 2.77 -8.53 10.29
C TYR A 157 1.63 -8.82 9.32
N ILE A 158 1.48 -10.08 8.95
CA ILE A 158 0.38 -10.57 8.10
C ILE A 158 -0.32 -11.65 8.91
N ASP A 159 -1.61 -11.46 9.18
CA ASP A 159 -2.44 -12.35 10.00
C ASP A 159 -1.82 -12.69 11.38
N GLY A 160 -1.09 -11.72 11.96
CA GLY A 160 -0.39 -11.83 13.23
C GLY A 160 1.02 -12.44 13.14
N LEU A 161 1.39 -13.03 12.00
CA LEU A 161 2.71 -13.61 11.78
C LEU A 161 3.71 -12.56 11.29
N ALA A 162 4.87 -12.47 11.96
CA ALA A 162 5.94 -11.56 11.59
C ALA A 162 6.71 -12.06 10.34
N CYS A 163 6.94 -11.16 9.39
CA CYS A 163 7.71 -11.41 8.17
C CYS A 163 8.68 -10.28 7.85
N ARG A 164 9.71 -10.58 7.06
CA ARG A 164 10.51 -9.55 6.39
C ARG A 164 9.91 -9.28 5.03
N LYS A 165 9.45 -8.04 4.87
CA LYS A 165 8.98 -7.47 3.63
C LYS A 165 10.11 -6.65 3.03
N TYR A 166 10.45 -6.90 1.77
CA TYR A 166 11.49 -6.17 1.08
C TYR A 166 11.03 -5.64 -0.27
N GLY A 167 11.10 -4.32 -0.46
CA GLY A 167 10.73 -3.66 -1.72
C GLY A 167 11.92 -2.94 -2.36
N PRO A 168 11.97 -2.81 -3.70
CA PRO A 168 12.93 -1.93 -4.35
C PRO A 168 12.74 -0.48 -3.90
N MET A 169 13.85 0.24 -3.77
CA MET A 169 13.85 1.70 -3.72
C MET A 169 13.51 2.29 -5.11
N PRO A 170 12.95 3.51 -5.23
CA PRO A 170 12.25 4.00 -6.43
C PRO A 170 13.03 3.94 -7.77
N HIS A 171 14.34 4.00 -7.69
CA HIS A 171 15.31 3.95 -8.79
C HIS A 171 15.91 2.55 -9.05
N ASN A 172 15.32 1.46 -8.53
CA ASN A 172 15.91 0.10 -8.61
C ASN A 172 14.96 -0.94 -9.20
N ARG A 173 15.13 -1.23 -10.50
CA ARG A 173 14.50 -2.39 -11.14
C ARG A 173 15.27 -3.66 -10.76
N ILE A 174 14.66 -4.57 -10.00
CA ILE A 174 15.28 -5.85 -9.64
C ILE A 174 14.99 -6.90 -10.71
N VAL A 175 16.02 -7.40 -11.39
CA VAL A 175 15.87 -8.43 -12.45
C VAL A 175 16.37 -9.82 -12.02
N LYS A 176 16.92 -9.92 -10.81
CA LYS A 176 17.46 -11.16 -10.24
C LYS A 176 17.31 -11.15 -8.72
N VAL A 177 16.84 -12.25 -8.15
CA VAL A 177 16.81 -12.50 -6.70
C VAL A 177 17.73 -13.67 -6.40
N ILE A 178 18.65 -13.46 -5.46
CA ILE A 178 19.66 -14.41 -5.00
C ILE A 178 19.65 -14.49 -3.47
N ASP A 179 20.32 -15.49 -2.94
CA ASP A 179 20.58 -15.69 -1.52
C ASP A 179 22.01 -16.20 -1.40
N GLY A 180 22.92 -15.26 -1.11
CA GLY A 180 24.36 -15.50 -1.19
C GLY A 180 24.76 -15.86 -2.63
N SER A 181 25.36 -17.03 -2.83
CA SER A 181 25.68 -17.54 -4.17
C SER A 181 24.50 -18.19 -4.91
N GLY A 182 23.42 -18.54 -4.21
CA GLY A 182 22.27 -19.25 -4.79
C GLY A 182 21.37 -18.33 -5.61
N ILE A 183 21.07 -18.68 -6.86
CA ILE A 183 20.06 -17.97 -7.67
C ILE A 183 18.68 -18.55 -7.34
N ILE A 184 17.79 -17.72 -6.81
CA ILE A 184 16.38 -18.10 -6.57
C ILE A 184 15.56 -17.83 -7.83
N TRP A 185 15.75 -16.65 -8.42
CA TRP A 185 14.97 -16.19 -9.55
C TRP A 185 15.75 -15.22 -10.44
N GLN A 186 15.51 -15.27 -11.75
CA GLN A 186 16.08 -14.35 -12.72
C GLN A 186 15.03 -14.06 -13.81
N GLY A 187 14.59 -12.80 -13.90
CA GLY A 187 13.42 -12.41 -14.70
C GLY A 187 13.68 -12.07 -16.15
N GLY A 188 14.92 -11.74 -16.51
CA GLY A 188 15.26 -11.15 -17.81
C GLY A 188 14.55 -9.81 -18.00
N ASP A 189 13.45 -9.82 -18.73
CA ASP A 189 12.57 -8.65 -18.91
C ASP A 189 11.60 -8.43 -17.73
N ALA A 190 11.30 -9.46 -16.94
CA ALA A 190 10.48 -9.31 -15.74
C ALA A 190 11.27 -8.62 -14.62
N GLU A 191 10.58 -7.83 -13.81
CA GLU A 191 11.11 -7.21 -12.59
C GLU A 191 10.43 -7.73 -11.33
N CYS A 192 11.20 -7.93 -10.26
CA CYS A 192 10.69 -8.24 -8.93
C CYS A 192 10.36 -6.94 -8.21
N THR A 193 9.06 -6.69 -7.99
CA THR A 193 8.55 -5.49 -7.32
C THR A 193 8.41 -5.70 -5.80
N GLY A 194 8.61 -6.93 -5.31
CA GLY A 194 8.52 -7.24 -3.90
C GLY A 194 8.94 -8.65 -3.52
N VAL A 195 9.42 -8.78 -2.28
CA VAL A 195 9.71 -10.03 -1.60
C VAL A 195 9.04 -10.03 -0.23
N ILE A 196 8.37 -11.12 0.14
CA ILE A 196 8.02 -11.44 1.52
C ILE A 196 8.74 -12.73 1.91
N LEU A 197 9.36 -12.72 3.10
CA LEU A 197 10.10 -13.83 3.68
C LEU A 197 9.55 -14.15 5.08
N TYR A 198 9.19 -15.41 5.30
CA TYR A 198 8.78 -15.95 6.60
C TYR A 198 9.75 -17.04 7.08
N PRO A 199 9.94 -17.22 8.39
CA PRO A 199 9.60 -16.25 9.44
C PRO A 199 10.41 -14.95 9.26
N GLU A 200 10.12 -13.91 10.06
CA GLU A 200 10.93 -12.69 10.10
C GLU A 200 12.40 -12.98 10.43
N THR A 201 12.70 -14.01 11.21
CA THR A 201 14.06 -14.31 11.68
C THR A 201 15.06 -14.48 10.52
N GLY A 202 16.35 -14.40 10.81
CA GLY A 202 17.42 -14.57 9.80
C GLY A 202 17.39 -15.90 9.03
N GLU A 203 16.60 -16.86 9.51
CA GLU A 203 16.44 -18.21 8.96
C GLU A 203 15.16 -18.34 8.12
N GLY A 204 14.88 -17.38 7.24
CA GLY A 204 13.69 -17.41 6.38
C GLY A 204 13.54 -18.74 5.61
N LYS A 205 12.38 -19.36 5.71
CA LYS A 205 12.05 -20.70 5.17
C LYS A 205 11.01 -20.68 4.06
N LEU A 206 10.23 -19.60 3.93
CA LEU A 206 9.14 -19.50 2.98
C LEU A 206 9.19 -18.12 2.32
N LEU A 207 9.18 -18.10 0.98
CA LEU A 207 9.39 -16.91 0.16
C LEU A 207 8.19 -16.70 -0.76
N HIS A 208 7.78 -15.44 -0.91
CA HIS A 208 6.82 -15.00 -1.91
C HIS A 208 7.40 -13.81 -2.70
N LEU A 209 7.60 -14.01 -4.00
CA LEU A 209 8.03 -12.99 -4.95
C LEU A 209 6.83 -12.38 -5.67
N PHE A 210 6.81 -11.06 -5.78
CA PHE A 210 5.90 -10.27 -6.60
C PHE A 210 6.66 -9.84 -7.86
N LEU A 211 6.15 -10.21 -9.03
CA LEU A 211 6.83 -10.04 -10.31
C LEU A 211 5.94 -9.26 -11.29
N GLU A 212 6.54 -8.38 -12.09
CA GLU A 212 5.86 -7.67 -13.19
C GLU A 212 6.63 -7.83 -14.50
N LYS A 213 5.91 -8.05 -15.61
CA LYS A 213 6.48 -8.16 -16.96
C LYS A 213 5.54 -7.50 -17.98
N GLY A 214 5.84 -6.24 -18.33
CA GLY A 214 4.84 -5.40 -19.01
C GLY A 214 3.52 -5.46 -18.23
N LYS A 215 2.38 -5.51 -18.93
CA LYS A 215 1.05 -5.54 -18.30
C LYS A 215 0.73 -6.78 -17.45
N SER A 216 1.61 -7.79 -17.42
CA SER A 216 1.41 -9.00 -16.61
C SER A 216 1.96 -8.82 -15.19
N SER A 217 1.28 -9.41 -14.21
CA SER A 217 1.82 -9.63 -12.87
C SER A 217 1.76 -11.11 -12.51
N GLU A 218 2.85 -11.63 -11.95
CA GLU A 218 3.01 -13.03 -11.56
C GLU A 218 3.48 -13.10 -10.11
N HIS A 219 3.04 -14.13 -9.38
CA HIS A 219 3.50 -14.42 -8.02
C HIS A 219 4.19 -15.77 -8.02
N LYS A 220 5.43 -15.84 -7.52
CA LYS A 220 6.17 -17.10 -7.32
C LYS A 220 6.39 -17.36 -5.84
N TYR A 221 6.38 -18.64 -5.46
CA TYR A 221 6.49 -19.09 -4.09
C TYR A 221 7.61 -20.11 -3.96
N TYR A 222 8.40 -20.05 -2.89
CA TYR A 222 9.49 -21.00 -2.66
C TYR A 222 9.52 -21.44 -1.20
N SER A 223 9.87 -22.70 -0.97
CA SER A 223 10.28 -23.22 0.35
C SER A 223 11.80 -23.43 0.38
N ARG A 224 12.44 -23.12 1.49
CA ARG A 224 13.85 -23.42 1.72
C ARG A 224 14.00 -24.88 2.19
N ASP A 225 14.91 -25.60 1.55
CA ASP A 225 15.31 -26.97 1.88
C ASP A 225 16.85 -26.99 1.98
N GLY A 226 17.36 -27.10 3.21
CA GLY A 226 18.76 -26.81 3.53
C GLY A 226 19.17 -25.39 3.08
N ASP A 227 20.23 -25.32 2.27
CA ASP A 227 20.74 -24.07 1.68
C ASP A 227 20.10 -23.74 0.31
N THR A 228 19.05 -24.47 -0.10
CA THR A 228 18.45 -24.34 -1.44
C THR A 228 17.00 -23.85 -1.38
N TRP A 229 16.57 -23.14 -2.43
CA TRP A 229 15.19 -22.68 -2.59
C TRP A 229 14.50 -23.49 -3.68
N LYS A 230 13.39 -24.14 -3.31
CA LYS A 230 12.57 -24.95 -4.22
C LYS A 230 11.27 -24.21 -4.53
N GLU A 231 10.98 -24.00 -5.82
CA GLU A 231 9.72 -23.39 -6.24
C GLU A 231 8.54 -24.33 -5.90
N ILE A 232 7.48 -23.75 -5.33
CA ILE A 232 6.26 -24.46 -4.90
C ILE A 232 5.01 -23.74 -5.42
N ASN A 233 3.89 -24.46 -5.46
CA ASN A 233 2.60 -23.87 -5.84
C ASN A 233 1.95 -23.09 -4.67
N THR A 234 0.95 -22.27 -4.99
CA THR A 234 0.24 -21.44 -4.00
C THR A 234 -0.50 -22.23 -2.91
N VAL A 235 -0.91 -23.48 -3.15
CA VAL A 235 -1.60 -24.32 -2.16
C VAL A 235 -0.58 -24.79 -1.12
N THR A 236 0.53 -25.38 -1.56
CA THR A 236 1.64 -25.78 -0.70
C THR A 236 2.19 -24.60 0.10
N TYR A 237 2.34 -23.42 -0.53
CA TYR A 237 2.77 -22.20 0.17
C TYR A 237 1.82 -21.82 1.31
N ARG A 238 0.49 -21.86 1.08
CA ARG A 238 -0.50 -21.55 2.13
C ARG A 238 -0.46 -22.56 3.28
N THR A 239 -0.41 -23.86 2.97
CA THR A 239 -0.29 -24.90 4.01
C THR A 239 0.95 -24.71 4.88
N LEU A 240 2.11 -24.41 4.29
CA LEU A 240 3.33 -24.12 5.05
C LEU A 240 3.23 -22.80 5.83
N LEU A 241 2.51 -21.79 5.33
CA LEU A 241 2.27 -20.54 6.05
C LEU A 241 1.40 -20.74 7.29
N ASP A 242 0.36 -21.57 7.19
CA ASP A 242 -0.51 -21.95 8.31
C ASP A 242 0.27 -22.68 9.41
N GLU A 243 1.31 -23.46 9.05
CA GLU A 243 2.20 -24.13 10.02
C GLU A 243 3.10 -23.17 10.82
N PHE A 244 3.41 -21.98 10.29
CA PHE A 244 4.10 -20.92 11.06
C PHE A 244 3.17 -20.19 12.04
N THR A 245 1.85 -20.36 11.91
CA THR A 245 0.88 -19.69 12.78
C THR A 245 0.76 -20.47 14.10
N PRO A 246 0.98 -19.84 15.27
CA PRO A 246 0.86 -20.54 16.56
C PRO A 246 -0.55 -21.11 16.74
N LYS A 247 -0.66 -22.41 16.99
CA LYS A 247 -1.95 -23.11 17.14
C LYS A 247 -2.65 -22.83 18.49
N ASP A 248 -1.98 -22.14 19.41
CA ASP A 248 -2.42 -21.95 20.78
C ASP A 248 -2.84 -20.51 21.10
N THR A 249 -4.10 -20.15 20.81
CA THR A 249 -4.92 -19.29 21.72
C THR A 249 -6.42 -19.56 21.54
N GLN A 250 -6.84 -20.83 21.50
CA GLN A 250 -8.22 -21.24 21.82
C GLN A 250 -8.27 -22.58 22.58
N ALA A 251 -7.64 -22.59 23.74
CA ALA A 251 -8.02 -23.44 24.86
C ALA A 251 -8.15 -22.52 26.08
N GLY A 252 -9.33 -22.46 26.69
CA GLY A 252 -9.59 -21.51 27.76
C GLY A 252 -9.02 -21.96 29.10
N ASP A 253 -8.63 -21.00 29.93
CA ASP A 253 -8.80 -21.15 31.37
C ASP A 253 -9.45 -19.88 31.94
N SER A 254 -10.47 -20.08 32.77
CA SER A 254 -11.36 -19.05 33.26
C SER A 254 -11.03 -18.69 34.70
N THR A 255 -10.04 -17.79 34.92
CA THR A 255 -9.91 -17.05 36.18
C THR A 255 -9.41 -15.61 35.95
N LYS A 256 -10.30 -14.64 36.24
CA LYS A 256 -9.96 -13.23 36.56
C LYS A 256 -9.85 -13.10 38.10
N PRO A 257 -9.35 -11.99 38.69
CA PRO A 257 -8.86 -10.72 38.11
C PRO A 257 -7.41 -10.38 38.60
N THR A 258 -6.76 -9.22 38.42
CA THR A 258 -7.05 -7.92 37.77
C THR A 258 -5.72 -7.26 37.34
N GLY A 259 -5.69 -6.42 36.28
CA GLY A 259 -4.52 -5.56 36.02
C GLY A 259 -4.59 -4.77 34.71
N LYS A 260 -4.48 -3.44 34.77
CA LYS A 260 -4.68 -2.53 33.61
C LYS A 260 -3.46 -2.51 32.68
N ARG A 261 -3.65 -2.74 31.38
CA ARG A 261 -2.79 -2.18 30.30
C ARG A 261 -3.64 -1.63 29.15
N LYS A 262 -3.17 -0.56 28.52
CA LYS A 262 -3.88 0.18 27.48
C LYS A 262 -3.89 -0.61 26.16
N VAL A 263 -5.03 -0.62 25.48
CA VAL A 263 -5.23 -1.27 24.18
C VAL A 263 -5.23 -0.22 23.06
N GLY A 264 -4.58 -0.57 21.95
CA GLY A 264 -4.57 0.19 20.69
C GLY A 264 -4.31 -0.76 19.53
N SER A 265 -5.19 -1.72 19.32
CA SER A 265 -5.09 -2.74 18.26
C SER A 265 -6.34 -2.71 17.39
N TYR A 266 -6.19 -2.34 16.12
CA TYR A 266 -7.24 -2.49 15.11
C TYR A 266 -7.14 -3.88 14.49
N SER A 267 -8.11 -4.74 14.79
CA SER A 267 -8.29 -6.05 14.13
C SER A 267 -9.07 -5.88 12.83
N VAL A 268 -8.55 -6.44 11.73
CA VAL A 268 -9.31 -6.58 10.47
C VAL A 268 -10.12 -7.88 10.52
N PRO A 269 -11.39 -7.93 10.10
CA PRO A 269 -12.19 -9.15 10.10
C PRO A 269 -11.67 -10.19 9.10
N SER A 270 -11.62 -11.46 9.52
CA SER A 270 -11.30 -12.60 8.66
C SER A 270 -12.37 -12.82 7.58
N LEU A 271 -11.93 -12.98 6.33
CA LEU A 271 -12.77 -13.40 5.20
C LEU A 271 -12.99 -14.92 5.25
N LEU A 272 -14.03 -15.36 5.95
CA LEU A 272 -14.52 -16.73 5.87
C LEU A 272 -15.20 -16.97 4.51
N CYS A 273 -14.58 -17.78 3.67
CA CYS A 273 -15.17 -18.28 2.42
C CYS A 273 -16.43 -19.11 2.70
N THR A 274 -17.61 -18.60 2.34
CA THR A 274 -18.83 -19.40 2.22
C THR A 274 -18.89 -20.04 0.83
N LEU A 275 -18.45 -21.29 0.73
CA LEU A 275 -18.75 -22.16 -0.40
C LEU A 275 -20.26 -22.44 -0.44
N ILE A 276 -20.99 -21.80 -1.35
CA ILE A 276 -22.39 -22.13 -1.62
C ILE A 276 -22.43 -23.38 -2.50
N ILE A 277 -22.80 -24.50 -1.89
CA ILE A 277 -23.14 -25.75 -2.58
C ILE A 277 -24.56 -25.61 -3.14
N PRO A 278 -24.81 -25.79 -4.45
CA PRO A 278 -26.16 -25.92 -4.98
C PRO A 278 -26.71 -27.30 -4.61
N ALA A 279 -27.68 -27.36 -3.70
CA ALA A 279 -28.40 -28.59 -3.39
C ALA A 279 -29.39 -28.94 -4.51
N LEU A 280 -29.45 -30.22 -4.91
CA LEU A 280 -30.41 -30.72 -5.89
C LEU A 280 -31.85 -30.65 -5.37
N VAL A 281 -32.80 -30.34 -6.27
CA VAL A 281 -34.22 -30.67 -6.10
C VAL A 281 -34.77 -31.29 -7.39
N PHE A 282 -34.75 -32.61 -7.45
CA PHE A 282 -35.78 -33.45 -8.07
C PHE A 282 -36.75 -33.85 -6.92
N THR A 283 -38.06 -34.09 -7.03
CA THR A 283 -39.05 -34.40 -8.08
C THR A 283 -40.40 -33.74 -7.72
N HIS A 284 -41.22 -33.18 -8.62
CA HIS A 284 -42.20 -33.81 -9.54
C HIS A 284 -43.51 -34.38 -8.90
N VAL A 285 -44.66 -34.14 -9.57
CA VAL A 285 -46.03 -34.71 -9.36
C VAL A 285 -46.82 -34.05 -8.20
N HIS A 286 -47.98 -33.41 -8.41
CA HIS A 286 -49.17 -33.83 -9.19
C HIS A 286 -49.62 -32.88 -10.31
#